data_AF-A0A241WUU7-F1
#
_entry.id   AF-A0A241WUU7-F1
#
_cell.length_a   1.000
_cell.length_b   1.000
_cell.length_c   1.000
_cell.angle_alpha   90.00
_cell.angle_beta   90.00
_cell.angle_gamma   90.00
#
_symmetry.space_group_name_H-M   'P 1'
#
loop_
_entity.id
_entity.type
_entity.pdbx_description
1 polymer ?
#
loop_
_entity_poly.entity_id
_entity_poly.type
_entity_poly.pdbx_seq_one_letter_code
_entity_poly.pdbx_strand_id
1 'polypeptide(L)'
;MITDKILKSIRDYSFEAHCPKIRIYQKNGIVLKGYGIIKINDYGVFYIEFICLEKNNIPKFNWSIRLPDDHFDESQKIYLEAVSIDGIEFQAEDFKIELHTLSMHRSSVHHILLEKIRTTEITKNTKDYFYIEFNQTINIPRNKTNSVVSSLGSKSFAWNESIIDFDQENLKIRIVDDHGKTGFISIEECTNPELMLDCVTFYLGFCSGILLQPYYSNHISSNQKVNTFYSTNKLYLQKNYVSAIASNLSNPEFHDGEYHFNILRNSIRLYKENPKHFLSIYAQWRRVWISFKSEQDITNLALTTAIEGLLNDIFIPIYKQSIKDEVLEHDIKEIKKIIKNLEIDGVYKERLQNSISYLKTITANKALALLVDSGILSRKETEAWKNLRNEVAHPKAKSNNLSSKYEEKENFISCLNLFNSLIFQTLNYKGPRNYFSPIKETEIYLFNSKNLNEQIHNI
;
A
#
# COMPACT_ATOMS: atom_id res chain seq x y z
N MET A 1 6.71 4.17 -30.80
CA MET A 1 7.60 4.81 -29.82
C MET A 1 6.79 5.84 -29.05
N ILE A 2 6.80 5.80 -27.73
CA ILE A 2 6.11 6.81 -26.91
C ILE A 2 6.78 8.18 -27.11
N THR A 3 5.98 9.20 -27.44
CA THR A 3 6.44 10.57 -27.69
C THR A 3 6.15 11.48 -26.50
N ASP A 4 6.89 12.59 -26.37
CA ASP A 4 6.63 13.61 -25.35
C ASP A 4 5.21 14.19 -25.42
N LYS A 5 4.62 14.21 -26.63
CA LYS A 5 3.23 14.62 -26.84
C LYS A 5 2.25 13.66 -26.17
N ILE A 6 2.49 12.35 -26.26
CA ILE A 6 1.68 11.34 -25.58
C ILE A 6 1.81 11.51 -24.06
N LEU A 7 3.03 11.63 -23.53
CA LEU A 7 3.26 11.85 -22.10
C LEU A 7 2.56 13.10 -21.58
N LYS A 8 2.66 14.22 -22.32
CA LYS A 8 1.95 15.45 -22.01
C LYS A 8 0.43 15.24 -21.98
N SER A 9 -0.15 14.55 -22.97
CA SER A 9 -1.60 14.29 -22.99
C SER A 9 -2.06 13.41 -21.82
N ILE A 10 -1.24 12.46 -21.37
CA ILE A 10 -1.54 11.63 -20.20
C ILE A 10 -1.50 12.47 -18.92
N ARG A 11 -0.43 13.26 -18.74
CA ARG A 11 -0.29 14.17 -17.60
C ARG A 11 -1.44 15.18 -17.49
N ASP A 12 -1.88 15.68 -18.64
CA ASP A 12 -2.95 16.68 -18.72
C ASP A 12 -4.35 16.02 -18.84
N TYR A 13 -4.45 14.68 -18.71
CA TYR A 13 -5.70 13.89 -18.75
C TYR A 13 -6.52 14.02 -20.05
N SER A 14 -5.86 14.32 -21.16
CA SER A 14 -6.46 14.49 -22.50
C SER A 14 -6.08 13.37 -23.47
N PHE A 15 -5.47 12.29 -22.97
CA PHE A 15 -5.03 11.16 -23.80
C PHE A 15 -6.22 10.44 -24.43
N GLU A 16 -6.11 10.20 -25.73
CA GLU A 16 -7.03 9.42 -26.53
C GLU A 16 -6.24 8.62 -27.59
N ALA A 17 -6.52 7.32 -27.69
CA ALA A 17 -5.93 6.44 -28.68
C ALA A 17 -7.00 5.57 -29.35
N HIS A 18 -7.27 5.83 -30.62
CA HIS A 18 -8.14 5.00 -31.44
C HIS A 18 -7.45 3.70 -31.81
N CYS A 19 -8.11 2.58 -31.51
CA CYS A 19 -7.58 1.23 -31.67
C CYS A 19 -8.48 0.44 -32.62
N PRO A 20 -8.11 0.32 -33.92
CA PRO A 20 -8.87 -0.47 -34.89
C PRO A 20 -8.85 -1.98 -34.60
N LYS A 21 -7.90 -2.45 -33.79
CA LYS A 21 -7.81 -3.86 -33.37
C LYS A 21 -7.69 -3.92 -31.86
N ILE A 22 -8.69 -4.52 -31.22
CA ILE A 22 -8.70 -4.83 -29.79
C ILE A 22 -9.04 -6.31 -29.63
N ARG A 23 -8.33 -6.97 -28.72
CA ARG A 23 -8.59 -8.32 -28.24
C ARG A 23 -8.62 -8.32 -26.72
N ILE A 24 -9.71 -8.79 -26.14
CA ILE A 24 -9.85 -9.04 -24.70
C ILE A 24 -10.01 -10.54 -24.50
N TYR A 25 -9.21 -11.16 -23.64
CA TYR A 25 -9.23 -12.61 -23.49
C TYR A 25 -8.80 -13.13 -22.11
N GLN A 26 -9.21 -14.36 -21.81
CA GLN A 26 -8.63 -15.20 -20.76
C GLN A 26 -7.78 -16.29 -21.42
N LYS A 27 -6.66 -16.70 -20.81
CA LYS A 27 -5.76 -17.74 -21.39
C LYS A 27 -6.49 -19.03 -21.78
N ASN A 28 -7.41 -19.46 -20.91
CA ASN A 28 -8.22 -20.67 -21.10
C ASN A 28 -9.73 -20.35 -21.05
N GLY A 29 -10.17 -19.24 -21.65
CA GLY A 29 -11.56 -18.80 -21.52
C GLY A 29 -12.04 -17.96 -22.68
N ILE A 30 -12.76 -16.88 -22.34
CA ILE A 30 -13.42 -16.02 -23.33
C ILE A 30 -12.42 -15.34 -24.26
N VAL A 31 -12.85 -15.04 -25.48
CA VAL A 31 -12.12 -14.17 -26.41
C VAL A 31 -13.10 -13.20 -27.07
N LEU A 32 -12.89 -11.91 -26.88
CA LEU A 32 -13.66 -10.82 -27.47
C LEU A 32 -12.77 -10.04 -28.42
N LYS A 33 -13.26 -9.72 -29.62
CA LYS A 33 -12.54 -8.89 -30.58
C LYS A 33 -13.40 -7.76 -31.12
N GLY A 34 -12.75 -6.68 -31.52
CA GLY A 34 -13.41 -5.51 -32.08
C GLY A 34 -12.49 -4.32 -32.19
N TYR A 35 -13.05 -3.12 -32.05
CA TYR A 35 -12.34 -1.84 -32.13
C TYR A 35 -12.86 -0.88 -31.07
N GLY A 36 -12.17 0.23 -30.84
CA GLY A 36 -12.51 1.12 -29.74
C GLY A 36 -11.51 2.23 -29.51
N ILE A 37 -11.66 2.89 -28.37
CA ILE A 37 -10.85 4.05 -27.99
C ILE A 37 -10.38 3.87 -26.56
N ILE A 38 -9.08 3.97 -26.32
CA ILE A 38 -8.50 4.08 -24.98
C ILE A 38 -8.41 5.56 -24.64
N LYS A 39 -8.98 5.96 -23.50
CA LYS A 39 -8.95 7.36 -23.05
C LYS A 39 -8.94 7.46 -21.53
N ILE A 40 -8.64 8.66 -21.04
CA ILE A 40 -8.68 8.97 -19.60
C ILE A 40 -9.98 9.73 -19.31
N ASN A 41 -10.68 9.35 -18.24
CA ASN A 41 -11.88 10.07 -17.81
C ASN A 41 -11.54 11.30 -16.93
N ASP A 42 -12.57 12.07 -16.58
CA ASP A 42 -12.42 13.28 -15.77
C ASP A 42 -11.79 13.03 -14.40
N TYR A 43 -11.86 11.81 -13.87
CA TYR A 43 -11.28 11.39 -12.58
C TYR A 43 -9.83 10.93 -12.66
N GLY A 44 -9.24 10.83 -13.86
CA GLY A 44 -7.87 10.38 -14.06
C GLY A 44 -7.72 8.89 -14.37
N VAL A 45 -8.83 8.17 -14.58
CA VAL A 45 -8.83 6.73 -14.79
C VAL A 45 -8.86 6.40 -16.28
N PHE A 46 -7.94 5.55 -16.73
CA PHE A 46 -7.97 4.95 -18.05
C PHE A 46 -9.19 4.05 -18.20
N TYR A 47 -9.85 4.16 -19.34
CA TYR A 47 -10.89 3.25 -19.73
C TYR A 47 -10.87 3.04 -21.23
N ILE A 48 -11.49 1.94 -21.65
CA ILE A 48 -11.69 1.62 -23.06
C ILE A 48 -13.18 1.63 -23.39
N GLU A 49 -13.52 2.37 -24.44
CA GLU A 49 -14.82 2.26 -25.13
C GLU A 49 -14.68 1.20 -26.21
N PHE A 50 -15.05 -0.03 -25.86
CA PHE A 50 -14.85 -1.19 -26.70
C PHE A 50 -16.13 -1.58 -27.43
N ILE A 51 -16.08 -1.53 -28.77
CA ILE A 51 -17.12 -2.03 -29.65
C ILE A 51 -16.75 -3.47 -30.03
N CYS A 52 -17.35 -4.41 -29.32
CA CYS A 52 -17.15 -5.84 -29.52
C CYS A 52 -17.95 -6.33 -30.72
N LEU A 53 -17.26 -6.92 -31.70
CA LEU A 53 -17.83 -7.48 -32.92
C LEU A 53 -17.89 -9.02 -32.87
N GLU A 54 -16.87 -9.64 -32.30
CA GLU A 54 -16.76 -11.10 -32.20
C GLU A 54 -16.66 -11.54 -30.75
N LYS A 55 -17.39 -12.60 -30.40
CA LYS A 55 -17.44 -13.20 -29.07
C LYS A 55 -17.25 -14.71 -29.19
N ASN A 56 -16.19 -15.24 -28.61
CA ASN A 56 -15.86 -16.66 -28.66
C ASN A 56 -15.71 -17.24 -27.24
N ASN A 57 -15.99 -18.54 -27.10
CA ASN A 57 -15.85 -19.31 -25.85
C ASN A 57 -16.62 -18.72 -24.66
N ILE A 58 -17.78 -18.10 -24.92
CA ILE A 58 -18.61 -17.53 -23.85
C ILE A 58 -19.33 -18.66 -23.09
N PRO A 59 -19.16 -18.78 -21.76
CA PRO A 59 -19.90 -19.77 -20.98
C PRO A 59 -21.41 -19.50 -21.01
N LYS A 60 -22.23 -20.51 -20.72
CA LYS A 60 -23.68 -20.32 -20.60
C LYS A 60 -24.01 -19.58 -19.31
N PHE A 61 -24.82 -18.52 -19.39
CA PHE A 61 -25.32 -17.75 -18.24
C PHE A 61 -26.74 -17.24 -18.51
N ASN A 62 -27.49 -16.86 -17.47
CA ASN A 62 -28.90 -16.50 -17.60
C ASN A 62 -29.10 -15.05 -18.07
N TRP A 63 -28.56 -14.07 -17.35
CA TRP A 63 -28.81 -12.63 -17.58
C TRP A 63 -27.55 -11.81 -17.83
N SER A 64 -26.58 -11.94 -16.92
CA SER A 64 -25.25 -11.40 -17.09
C SER A 64 -24.21 -12.33 -16.49
N ILE A 65 -22.97 -12.17 -16.94
CA ILE A 65 -21.79 -12.76 -16.32
C ILE A 65 -20.76 -11.66 -16.11
N ARG A 66 -20.17 -11.65 -14.91
CA ARG A 66 -19.00 -10.83 -14.59
C ARG A 66 -17.77 -11.70 -14.67
N LEU A 67 -16.74 -11.19 -15.33
CA LEU A 67 -15.47 -11.89 -15.49
C LEU A 67 -14.33 -10.98 -14.98
N PRO A 68 -13.34 -11.52 -14.24
CA PRO A 68 -13.37 -12.85 -13.63
C PRO A 68 -14.49 -12.99 -12.59
N ASP A 69 -14.93 -14.22 -12.32
CA ASP A 69 -15.89 -14.52 -11.25
C ASP A 69 -15.18 -14.48 -9.89
N ASP A 70 -14.00 -15.12 -9.83
CA ASP A 70 -13.06 -14.99 -8.72
C ASP A 70 -11.84 -14.15 -9.15
N HIS A 71 -11.68 -12.97 -8.55
CA HIS A 71 -10.56 -12.07 -8.82
C HIS A 71 -9.23 -12.57 -8.22
N PHE A 72 -9.27 -13.52 -7.29
CA PHE A 72 -8.05 -14.12 -6.72
C PHE A 72 -7.56 -15.35 -7.50
N ASP A 73 -8.32 -15.81 -8.49
CA ASP A 73 -7.94 -16.91 -9.37
C ASP A 73 -7.19 -16.40 -10.61
N GLU A 74 -5.86 -16.52 -10.58
CA GLU A 74 -4.96 -16.16 -11.70
C GLU A 74 -5.33 -16.82 -13.03
N SER A 75 -5.99 -17.99 -13.01
CA SER A 75 -6.41 -18.66 -14.24
C SER A 75 -7.56 -17.94 -14.96
N GLN A 76 -8.33 -17.14 -14.22
CA GLN A 76 -9.44 -16.33 -14.73
C GLN A 76 -9.02 -14.92 -15.12
N LYS A 77 -7.74 -14.56 -14.96
CA LYS A 77 -7.22 -13.23 -15.28
C LYS A 77 -7.54 -12.83 -16.73
N ILE A 78 -8.01 -11.61 -16.90
CA ILE A 78 -8.35 -11.03 -18.20
C ILE A 78 -7.19 -10.19 -18.70
N TYR A 79 -6.92 -10.30 -19.99
CA TYR A 79 -5.89 -9.59 -20.72
C TYR A 79 -6.52 -8.74 -21.84
N LEU A 80 -5.91 -7.60 -22.13
CA LEU A 80 -6.21 -6.70 -23.22
C LEU A 80 -4.96 -6.58 -24.11
N GLU A 81 -5.15 -6.74 -25.41
CA GLU A 81 -4.19 -6.38 -26.46
C GLU A 81 -4.89 -5.42 -27.41
N ALA A 82 -4.34 -4.23 -27.61
CA ALA A 82 -4.90 -3.21 -28.49
C ALA A 82 -3.81 -2.61 -29.37
N VAL A 83 -4.10 -2.41 -30.66
CA VAL A 83 -3.19 -1.76 -31.61
C VAL A 83 -3.82 -0.45 -32.06
N SER A 84 -3.13 0.67 -31.83
CA SER A 84 -3.60 1.99 -32.24
C SER A 84 -3.45 2.23 -33.75
N ILE A 85 -4.09 3.29 -34.26
CA ILE A 85 -3.91 3.76 -35.65
C ILE A 85 -2.44 4.10 -35.94
N ASP A 86 -1.69 4.57 -34.93
CA ASP A 86 -0.26 4.87 -35.03
C ASP A 86 0.63 3.61 -34.91
N GLY A 87 0.03 2.42 -34.83
CA GLY A 87 0.75 1.15 -34.71
C GLY A 87 1.35 0.89 -33.32
N ILE A 88 0.91 1.60 -32.28
CA ILE A 88 1.37 1.37 -30.90
C ILE A 88 0.56 0.20 -30.31
N GLU A 89 1.27 -0.79 -29.78
CA GLU A 89 0.66 -1.91 -29.06
C GLU A 89 0.51 -1.59 -27.57
N PHE A 90 -0.73 -1.55 -27.11
CA PHE A 90 -1.11 -1.39 -25.71
C PHE A 90 -1.54 -2.72 -25.12
N GLN A 91 -1.09 -2.99 -23.90
CA GLN A 91 -1.42 -4.18 -23.13
C GLN A 91 -2.00 -3.77 -21.77
N ALA A 92 -3.03 -4.46 -21.31
CA ALA A 92 -3.52 -4.34 -19.95
C ALA A 92 -3.93 -5.71 -19.41
N GLU A 93 -3.99 -5.84 -18.09
CA GLU A 93 -4.40 -7.06 -17.43
C GLU A 93 -5.18 -6.73 -16.15
N ASP A 94 -5.84 -7.75 -15.60
CA ASP A 94 -6.48 -7.71 -14.28
C ASP A 94 -7.62 -6.68 -14.13
N PHE A 95 -8.45 -6.57 -15.16
CA PHE A 95 -9.66 -5.75 -15.15
C PHE A 95 -10.92 -6.61 -15.23
N LYS A 96 -12.07 -5.98 -14.95
CA LYS A 96 -13.38 -6.62 -14.94
C LYS A 96 -14.18 -6.27 -16.18
N ILE A 97 -14.92 -7.24 -16.69
CA ILE A 97 -15.91 -7.05 -17.75
C ILE A 97 -17.23 -7.68 -17.36
N GLU A 98 -18.33 -7.02 -17.71
CA GLU A 98 -19.67 -7.56 -17.60
C GLU A 98 -20.26 -7.76 -18.99
N LEU A 99 -20.81 -8.95 -19.22
CA LEU A 99 -21.45 -9.36 -20.46
C LEU A 99 -22.94 -9.63 -20.19
N HIS A 100 -23.82 -9.10 -21.02
CA HIS A 100 -25.27 -9.29 -20.90
C HIS A 100 -25.82 -10.19 -22.02
N THR A 101 -26.83 -11.01 -21.72
CA THR A 101 -27.42 -11.96 -22.69
C THR A 101 -27.93 -11.26 -23.96
N LEU A 102 -28.51 -10.06 -23.81
CA LEU A 102 -29.01 -9.23 -24.92
C LEU A 102 -27.91 -8.80 -25.91
N SER A 103 -26.65 -8.80 -25.47
CA SER A 103 -25.48 -8.37 -26.23
C SER A 103 -24.70 -9.52 -26.88
N MET A 104 -25.14 -10.77 -26.69
CA MET A 104 -24.40 -11.96 -27.11
C MET A 104 -24.37 -12.17 -28.63
N HIS A 105 -25.48 -11.89 -29.31
CA HIS A 105 -25.63 -12.18 -30.75
C HIS A 105 -25.50 -10.94 -31.64
N ARG A 106 -25.06 -9.82 -31.07
CA ARG A 106 -24.92 -8.53 -31.76
C ARG A 106 -23.63 -7.85 -31.37
N SER A 107 -23.25 -6.84 -32.15
CA SER A 107 -22.23 -5.89 -31.72
C SER A 107 -22.65 -5.24 -30.41
N SER A 108 -21.70 -5.03 -29.51
CA SER A 108 -21.96 -4.50 -28.18
C SER A 108 -20.91 -3.50 -27.74
N VAL A 109 -21.32 -2.52 -26.94
CA VAL A 109 -20.43 -1.48 -26.42
C VAL A 109 -20.14 -1.77 -24.96
N HIS A 110 -18.86 -1.78 -24.59
CA HIS A 110 -18.39 -1.99 -23.22
C HIS A 110 -17.52 -0.81 -22.80
N HIS A 111 -17.77 -0.31 -21.60
CA HIS A 111 -16.90 0.67 -20.95
C HIS A 111 -16.12 -0.07 -19.86
N ILE A 112 -14.82 -0.24 -20.07
CA ILE A 112 -13.99 -1.07 -19.19
C ILE A 112 -12.92 -0.18 -18.57
N LEU A 113 -12.92 -0.09 -17.24
CA LEU A 113 -11.91 0.63 -16.49
C LEU A 113 -10.62 -0.19 -16.45
N LEU A 114 -9.48 0.48 -16.62
CA LEU A 114 -8.16 -0.13 -16.62
C LEU A 114 -7.35 0.50 -15.49
N GLU A 115 -6.68 -0.31 -14.66
CA GLU A 115 -5.79 0.24 -13.63
C GLU A 115 -4.51 0.82 -14.26
N LYS A 116 -3.96 0.15 -15.27
CA LYS A 116 -2.79 0.58 -16.01
C LYS A 116 -2.80 0.00 -17.43
N ILE A 117 -2.12 0.68 -18.33
CA ILE A 117 -1.83 0.20 -19.69
C ILE A 117 -0.31 0.20 -19.89
N ARG A 118 0.21 -0.77 -20.62
CA ARG A 118 1.64 -0.99 -20.87
C ARG A 118 1.95 -0.99 -22.35
N THR A 119 3.14 -0.57 -22.70
CA THR A 119 3.72 -0.76 -24.05
C THR A 119 5.15 -1.28 -23.89
N THR A 120 5.57 -2.17 -24.77
CA THR A 120 6.91 -2.77 -24.75
C THR A 120 7.69 -2.38 -25.99
N GLU A 121 8.93 -1.93 -25.80
CA GLU A 121 9.84 -1.51 -26.87
C GLU A 121 11.18 -2.26 -26.71
N ILE A 122 11.84 -2.58 -27.82
CA ILE A 122 13.20 -3.11 -27.79
C ILE A 122 14.17 -1.94 -27.61
N THR A 123 15.14 -2.09 -26.70
CA THR A 123 16.16 -1.07 -26.42
C THR A 123 17.56 -1.67 -26.46
N LYS A 124 18.55 -0.84 -26.83
CA LYS A 124 19.98 -1.19 -26.78
C LYS A 124 20.59 -0.98 -25.40
N ASN A 125 19.84 -0.36 -24.48
CA ASN A 125 20.34 -0.10 -23.13
C ASN A 125 20.32 -1.40 -22.31
N THR A 126 21.48 -1.75 -21.75
CA THR A 126 21.69 -2.97 -20.99
C THR A 126 21.62 -2.76 -19.48
N LYS A 127 21.62 -1.50 -19.01
CA LYS A 127 21.57 -1.21 -17.57
C LYS A 127 20.12 -1.17 -17.09
N ASP A 128 19.86 -1.93 -16.03
CA ASP A 128 18.57 -1.90 -15.35
C ASP A 128 18.31 -0.49 -14.80
N TYR A 129 17.14 0.05 -15.12
CA TYR A 129 16.77 1.41 -14.76
C TYR A 129 15.26 1.53 -14.61
N PHE A 130 14.82 2.19 -13.54
CA PHE A 130 13.42 2.46 -13.31
C PHE A 130 13.18 3.95 -13.08
N TYR A 131 12.21 4.49 -13.81
CA TYR A 131 11.87 5.90 -13.78
C TYR A 131 10.38 6.09 -13.67
N ILE A 132 9.96 7.04 -12.85
CA ILE A 132 8.57 7.29 -12.49
C ILE A 132 8.31 8.79 -12.59
N GLU A 133 7.20 9.20 -13.21
CA GLU A 133 6.70 10.57 -13.21
C GLU A 133 5.39 10.69 -12.43
N PHE A 134 5.27 11.78 -11.68
CA PHE A 134 4.10 12.09 -10.86
C PHE A 134 3.85 13.60 -10.79
N ASN A 135 2.67 14.00 -10.33
CA ASN A 135 2.18 15.38 -10.27
C ASN A 135 1.65 15.74 -8.86
N GLN A 136 2.37 15.29 -7.83
CA GLN A 136 2.06 15.53 -6.43
C GLN A 136 3.23 16.25 -5.78
N THR A 137 2.95 17.16 -4.85
CA THR A 137 3.98 17.82 -4.06
C THR A 137 4.45 16.89 -2.95
N ILE A 138 5.77 16.72 -2.84
CA ILE A 138 6.40 15.85 -1.85
C ILE A 138 7.10 16.71 -0.79
N ASN A 139 6.78 16.45 0.48
CA ASN A 139 7.44 17.07 1.61
C ASN A 139 8.46 16.13 2.26
N ILE A 140 9.69 16.11 1.76
CA ILE A 140 10.84 15.35 2.29
C ILE A 140 12.08 16.26 2.35
N PRO A 141 13.11 15.91 3.16
CA PRO A 141 14.36 16.66 3.17
C PRO A 141 15.03 16.66 1.78
N ARG A 142 15.66 17.77 1.43
CA ARG A 142 16.36 17.99 0.15
C ARG A 142 17.85 18.15 0.41
N ASN A 143 18.67 17.33 -0.23
CA ASN A 143 20.13 17.30 -0.03
C ASN A 143 20.92 17.65 -1.30
N LYS A 144 20.23 18.03 -2.39
CA LYS A 144 20.88 18.55 -3.59
C LYS A 144 20.19 19.79 -4.15
N THR A 145 21.02 20.77 -4.52
CA THR A 145 20.62 21.94 -5.29
C THR A 145 20.75 21.65 -6.78
N ASN A 146 19.70 21.95 -7.54
CA ASN A 146 19.75 21.96 -9.00
C ASN A 146 19.80 23.40 -9.52
N SER A 147 20.43 23.57 -10.69
CA SER A 147 20.49 24.86 -11.38
C SER A 147 19.88 24.74 -12.78
N VAL A 148 19.01 25.69 -13.13
CA VAL A 148 18.42 25.78 -14.47
C VAL A 148 18.90 27.07 -15.11
N VAL A 149 19.46 26.96 -16.31
CA VAL A 149 19.84 28.10 -17.15
C VAL A 149 18.75 28.28 -18.21
N SER A 150 18.04 29.39 -18.15
CA SER A 150 17.05 29.76 -19.17
C SER A 150 17.72 29.97 -20.54
N SER A 151 16.95 29.85 -21.62
CA SER A 151 17.40 30.21 -22.97
C SER A 151 17.83 31.68 -23.11
N LEU A 152 17.40 32.54 -22.19
CA LEU A 152 17.78 33.96 -22.09
C LEU A 152 19.02 34.18 -21.17
N GLY A 153 19.69 33.11 -20.72
CA GLY A 153 20.92 33.17 -19.93
C GLY A 153 20.74 33.36 -18.41
N SER A 154 19.52 33.63 -17.93
CA SER A 154 19.24 33.70 -16.49
C SER A 154 19.42 32.33 -15.82
N LYS A 155 20.05 32.29 -14.64
CA LYS A 155 20.25 31.08 -13.83
C LYS A 155 19.33 31.11 -12.61
N SER A 156 18.66 30.01 -12.34
CA SER A 156 17.89 29.79 -11.12
C SER A 156 18.43 28.56 -10.39
N PHE A 157 18.33 28.56 -9.06
CA PHE A 157 18.77 27.46 -8.20
C PHE A 157 17.61 27.01 -7.33
N ALA A 158 17.42 25.71 -7.16
CA ALA A 158 16.36 25.14 -6.33
C ALA A 158 16.84 23.91 -5.55
N TRP A 159 16.55 23.87 -4.26
CA TRP A 159 16.67 22.66 -3.43
C TRP A 159 15.45 21.78 -3.66
N ASN A 160 15.44 21.06 -4.78
CA ASN A 160 14.29 20.29 -5.23
C ASN A 160 14.61 18.81 -5.46
N GLU A 161 15.81 18.36 -5.11
CA GLU A 161 16.27 16.99 -5.28
C GLU A 161 16.75 16.38 -3.96
N SER A 162 16.36 15.12 -3.77
CA SER A 162 16.89 14.24 -2.74
C SER A 162 17.62 13.09 -3.44
N ILE A 163 18.88 12.87 -3.10
CA ILE A 163 19.67 11.71 -3.51
C ILE A 163 19.82 10.81 -2.30
N ILE A 164 19.46 9.53 -2.47
CA ILE A 164 19.57 8.51 -1.44
C ILE A 164 20.44 7.41 -2.01
N ASP A 165 21.64 7.28 -1.45
CA ASP A 165 22.58 6.23 -1.79
C ASP A 165 22.40 5.02 -0.84
N PHE A 166 22.52 3.82 -1.42
CA PHE A 166 22.40 2.53 -0.76
C PHE A 166 23.68 1.73 -1.01
N ASP A 167 24.69 1.98 -0.17
CA ASP A 167 26.04 1.45 -0.39
C ASP A 167 26.09 -0.09 -0.42
N GLN A 168 25.23 -0.77 0.34
CA GLN A 168 25.21 -2.24 0.39
C GLN A 168 24.53 -2.87 -0.83
N GLU A 169 23.60 -2.14 -1.45
CA GLU A 169 22.78 -2.60 -2.56
C GLU A 169 23.25 -2.11 -3.93
N ASN A 170 24.28 -1.25 -3.97
CA ASN A 170 24.72 -0.52 -5.17
C ASN A 170 23.56 0.22 -5.87
N LEU A 171 22.62 0.74 -5.07
CA LEU A 171 21.39 1.33 -5.57
C LEU A 171 21.38 2.83 -5.29
N LYS A 172 20.93 3.61 -6.25
CA LYS A 172 20.83 5.07 -6.14
C LYS A 172 19.43 5.51 -6.50
N ILE A 173 18.78 6.21 -5.57
CA ILE A 173 17.46 6.79 -5.78
C ILE A 173 17.58 8.30 -5.82
N ARG A 174 17.02 8.90 -6.87
CA ARG A 174 16.90 10.36 -7.00
C ARG A 174 15.42 10.71 -7.02
N ILE A 175 15.00 11.62 -6.14
CA ILE A 175 13.63 12.11 -6.06
C ILE A 175 13.66 13.61 -6.32
N VAL A 176 13.08 14.03 -7.44
CA VAL A 176 12.98 15.43 -7.85
C VAL A 176 11.52 15.85 -7.84
N ASP A 177 11.23 17.01 -7.26
CA ASP A 177 9.89 17.58 -7.25
C ASP A 177 9.95 19.09 -7.51
N ASP A 178 9.44 19.53 -8.65
CA ASP A 178 9.28 20.95 -8.96
C ASP A 178 7.95 21.49 -8.42
N HIS A 179 7.77 21.39 -7.09
CA HIS A 179 6.61 21.89 -6.36
C HIS A 179 5.25 21.45 -6.94
N GLY A 180 5.12 20.17 -7.30
CA GLY A 180 3.88 19.60 -7.82
C GLY A 180 3.54 19.92 -9.28
N LYS A 181 4.38 20.66 -10.02
CA LYS A 181 4.20 20.82 -11.48
C LYS A 181 4.55 19.53 -12.22
N THR A 182 5.75 19.04 -11.97
CA THR A 182 6.27 17.76 -12.47
C THR A 182 7.33 17.27 -11.49
N GLY A 183 7.15 16.05 -10.98
CA GLY A 183 8.16 15.36 -10.19
C GLY A 183 8.55 14.04 -10.86
N PHE A 184 9.76 13.59 -10.59
CA PHE A 184 10.21 12.27 -11.02
C PHE A 184 11.04 11.55 -9.96
N ILE A 185 10.98 10.23 -10.00
CA ILE A 185 11.89 9.35 -9.28
C ILE A 185 12.70 8.58 -10.31
N SER A 186 14.02 8.52 -10.12
CA SER A 186 14.88 7.63 -10.91
C SER A 186 15.68 6.71 -10.00
N ILE A 187 15.77 5.45 -10.41
CA ILE A 187 16.37 4.37 -9.64
C ILE A 187 17.28 3.58 -10.57
N GLU A 188 18.58 3.63 -10.26
CA GLU A 188 19.59 2.88 -10.98
C GLU A 188 19.65 1.44 -10.44
N GLU A 189 19.92 0.47 -11.33
CA GLU A 189 20.06 -0.96 -10.99
C GLU A 189 18.79 -1.58 -10.36
N CYS A 190 17.61 -1.11 -10.79
CA CYS A 190 16.32 -1.59 -10.30
C CYS A 190 15.88 -2.87 -11.02
N THR A 191 16.02 -4.02 -10.35
CA THR A 191 15.62 -5.33 -10.88
C THR A 191 14.14 -5.66 -10.66
N ASN A 192 13.46 -5.00 -9.71
CA ASN A 192 12.05 -5.24 -9.42
C ASN A 192 11.26 -3.92 -9.30
N PRO A 193 10.70 -3.41 -10.41
CA PRO A 193 10.07 -2.09 -10.45
C PRO A 193 8.76 -2.01 -9.65
N GLU A 194 7.92 -3.04 -9.67
CA GLU A 194 6.62 -3.00 -8.97
C GLU A 194 6.80 -2.89 -7.46
N LEU A 195 7.72 -3.66 -6.90
CA LEU A 195 7.97 -3.64 -5.46
C LEU A 195 8.79 -2.43 -5.02
N MET A 196 9.67 -1.93 -5.90
CA MET A 196 10.34 -0.66 -5.64
C MET A 196 9.34 0.50 -5.63
N LEU A 197 8.34 0.48 -6.51
CA LEU A 197 7.23 1.44 -6.49
C LEU A 197 6.46 1.36 -5.17
N ASP A 198 6.17 0.17 -4.64
CA ASP A 198 5.52 0.00 -3.34
C ASP A 198 6.39 0.56 -2.19
N CYS A 199 7.69 0.26 -2.17
CA CYS A 199 8.63 0.80 -1.16
C CYS A 199 8.68 2.33 -1.18
N VAL A 200 8.79 2.93 -2.36
CA VAL A 200 8.82 4.39 -2.51
C VAL A 200 7.47 5.01 -2.17
N THR A 201 6.36 4.38 -2.59
CA THR A 201 5.00 4.83 -2.26
C THR A 201 4.77 4.82 -0.76
N PHE A 202 5.14 3.72 -0.09
CA PHE A 202 5.05 3.59 1.36
C PHE A 202 5.92 4.64 2.06
N TYR A 203 7.18 4.79 1.66
CA TYR A 203 8.10 5.79 2.23
C TYR A 203 7.54 7.21 2.11
N LEU A 204 7.17 7.63 0.90
CA LEU A 204 6.65 8.97 0.66
C LEU A 204 5.34 9.17 1.43
N GLY A 205 4.49 8.16 1.51
CA GLY A 205 3.23 8.32 2.20
C GLY A 205 3.28 8.25 3.71
N PHE A 206 4.14 7.43 4.27
CA PHE A 206 4.37 7.36 5.70
C PHE A 206 5.07 8.63 6.21
N CYS A 207 6.00 9.19 5.44
CA CYS A 207 6.81 10.33 5.86
C CYS A 207 6.31 11.70 5.39
N SER A 208 5.64 11.79 4.23
CA SER A 208 5.10 13.07 3.71
C SER A 208 3.58 13.12 3.63
N GLY A 209 2.91 12.00 3.97
CA GLY A 209 1.45 11.94 4.03
C GLY A 209 0.76 11.73 2.67
N ILE A 210 1.47 11.58 1.56
CA ILE A 210 0.85 11.41 0.24
C ILE A 210 0.66 9.94 -0.13
N LEU A 211 -0.38 9.60 -0.88
CA LEU A 211 -0.39 8.33 -1.62
C LEU A 211 0.17 8.61 -3.00
N LEU A 212 1.39 8.13 -3.28
CA LEU A 212 2.02 8.32 -4.59
C LEU A 212 1.14 7.69 -5.67
N GLN A 213 0.77 8.50 -6.67
CA GLN A 213 0.00 8.11 -7.83
C GLN A 213 0.77 8.55 -9.07
N PRO A 214 1.70 7.72 -9.56
CA PRO A 214 2.37 8.03 -10.81
C PRO A 214 1.37 8.05 -11.94
N TYR A 215 1.61 8.85 -12.98
CA TYR A 215 0.87 8.75 -14.24
C TYR A 215 1.65 7.98 -15.30
N TYR A 216 2.97 7.88 -15.11
CA TYR A 216 3.88 7.20 -16.03
C TYR A 216 5.07 6.59 -15.28
N SER A 217 5.54 5.45 -15.78
CA SER A 217 6.86 4.93 -15.45
C SER A 217 7.46 4.21 -16.65
N ASN A 218 8.78 4.18 -16.76
CA ASN A 218 9.47 3.24 -17.64
C ASN A 218 10.51 2.42 -16.89
N HIS A 219 10.52 1.13 -17.18
CA HIS A 219 11.50 0.18 -16.71
C HIS A 219 12.30 -0.35 -17.89
N ILE A 220 13.61 -0.38 -17.75
CA ILE A 220 14.53 -1.01 -18.70
C ILE A 220 15.10 -2.24 -18.01
N SER A 221 14.93 -3.41 -18.63
CA SER A 221 15.65 -4.61 -18.26
C SER A 221 15.79 -5.54 -19.46
N SER A 222 16.91 -6.26 -19.54
CA SER A 222 17.13 -7.32 -20.55
C SER A 222 16.85 -6.88 -22.00
N ASN A 223 17.34 -5.69 -22.40
CA ASN A 223 17.11 -5.07 -23.72
C ASN A 223 15.64 -4.77 -24.06
N GLN A 224 14.76 -4.76 -23.06
CA GLN A 224 13.37 -4.36 -23.20
C GLN A 224 13.12 -3.11 -22.36
N LYS A 225 12.33 -2.20 -22.92
CA LYS A 225 11.79 -1.03 -22.24
C LYS A 225 10.30 -1.23 -22.12
N VAL A 226 9.81 -1.31 -20.90
CA VAL A 226 8.38 -1.38 -20.60
C VAL A 226 7.94 0.00 -20.11
N ASN A 227 7.10 0.67 -20.89
CA ASN A 227 6.41 1.88 -20.46
C ASN A 227 5.08 1.47 -19.83
N THR A 228 4.77 2.01 -18.65
CA THR A 228 3.49 1.81 -17.97
C THR A 228 2.85 3.16 -17.73
N PHE A 229 1.58 3.28 -18.10
CA PHE A 229 0.74 4.44 -17.82
C PHE A 229 -0.32 4.01 -16.83
N TYR A 230 -0.43 4.76 -15.73
CA TYR A 230 -1.28 4.38 -14.60
C TYR A 230 -2.52 5.26 -14.57
N SER A 231 -3.65 4.65 -14.24
CA SER A 231 -4.81 5.39 -13.79
C SER A 231 -4.49 6.07 -12.47
N THR A 232 -4.87 7.34 -12.37
CA THR A 232 -4.82 8.08 -11.13
C THR A 232 -6.23 8.37 -10.63
N ASN A 233 -6.34 8.75 -9.37
CA ASN A 233 -7.56 9.27 -8.79
C ASN A 233 -7.32 10.73 -8.38
N LYS A 234 -7.85 11.65 -9.19
CA LYS A 234 -7.73 13.09 -8.95
C LYS A 234 -8.27 13.54 -7.60
N LEU A 235 -9.23 12.80 -7.02
CA LEU A 235 -9.75 13.11 -5.68
C LEU A 235 -8.68 12.93 -4.60
N TYR A 236 -7.67 12.10 -4.84
CA TYR A 236 -6.61 11.76 -3.90
C TYR A 236 -5.30 12.51 -4.16
N LEU A 237 -5.08 13.06 -5.36
CA LEU A 237 -3.80 13.71 -5.71
C LEU A 237 -3.41 14.87 -4.78
N GLN A 238 -4.39 15.64 -4.31
CA GLN A 238 -4.16 16.77 -3.39
C GLN A 238 -4.50 16.45 -1.92
N LYS A 239 -4.68 15.16 -1.59
CA LYS A 239 -5.01 14.76 -0.23
C LYS A 239 -3.75 14.36 0.51
N ASN A 240 -3.66 14.82 1.76
CA ASN A 240 -2.59 14.47 2.68
C ASN A 240 -3.15 13.72 3.89
N TYR A 241 -2.39 12.73 4.32
CA TYR A 241 -2.45 12.04 5.58
C TYR A 241 -1.45 12.68 6.56
N VAL A 242 -1.59 12.38 7.84
CA VAL A 242 -0.68 12.86 8.88
C VAL A 242 0.67 12.15 8.77
N SER A 243 1.76 12.89 8.60
CA SER A 243 3.08 12.29 8.46
C SER A 243 3.60 11.74 9.78
N ALA A 244 4.09 10.50 9.79
CA ALA A 244 4.64 9.88 11.00
C ALA A 244 6.02 10.47 11.39
N ILE A 245 6.64 11.24 10.50
CA ILE A 245 7.96 11.86 10.67
C ILE A 245 7.90 13.30 10.18
N ALA A 246 8.66 14.18 10.82
CA ALA A 246 8.84 15.56 10.36
C ALA A 246 9.74 15.58 9.11
N SER A 247 9.44 16.44 8.13
CA SER A 247 10.25 16.53 6.92
C SER A 247 11.57 17.26 7.15
N ASN A 248 11.61 18.23 8.06
CA ASN A 248 12.80 18.96 8.42
C ASN A 248 12.84 19.17 9.94
N LEU A 249 14.02 19.02 10.53
CA LEU A 249 14.25 19.26 11.94
C LEU A 249 15.36 20.31 12.09
N SER A 250 15.17 21.23 13.03
CA SER A 250 16.16 22.26 13.37
C SER A 250 17.28 21.72 14.27
N ASN A 251 17.13 20.51 14.82
CA ASN A 251 18.16 19.86 15.62
C ASN A 251 19.38 19.54 14.72
N PRO A 252 20.59 20.00 15.08
CA PRO A 252 21.81 19.73 14.31
C PRO A 252 22.08 18.24 14.04
N GLU A 253 21.69 17.35 14.96
CA GLU A 253 21.86 15.89 14.82
C GLU A 253 21.05 15.30 13.65
N PHE A 254 19.95 15.96 13.28
CA PHE A 254 19.01 15.47 12.26
C PHE A 254 18.92 16.42 11.06
N HIS A 255 19.85 17.36 10.93
CA HIS A 255 19.76 18.39 9.90
C HIS A 255 19.99 17.86 8.48
N ASP A 256 20.72 16.74 8.34
CA ASP A 256 21.04 16.11 7.06
C ASP A 256 19.86 15.36 6.40
N GLY A 257 18.79 15.09 7.16
CA GLY A 257 17.63 14.34 6.68
C GLY A 257 17.81 12.82 6.67
N GLU A 258 18.93 12.27 7.16
CA GLU A 258 19.22 10.82 7.06
C GLU A 258 18.24 9.97 7.85
N TYR A 259 17.76 10.47 9.00
CA TYR A 259 16.68 9.83 9.76
C TYR A 259 15.45 9.55 8.89
N HIS A 260 15.12 10.47 7.98
CA HIS A 260 13.98 10.35 7.10
C HIS A 260 14.25 9.33 5.99
N PHE A 261 15.44 9.34 5.38
CA PHE A 261 15.81 8.39 4.32
C PHE A 261 15.97 6.95 4.83
N ASN A 262 16.31 6.77 6.10
CA ASN A 262 16.40 5.45 6.74
C ASN A 262 15.09 4.66 6.73
N ILE A 263 13.93 5.33 6.61
CA ILE A 263 12.65 4.62 6.42
C ILE A 263 12.63 3.87 5.09
N LEU A 264 13.09 4.49 4.01
CA LEU A 264 13.15 3.84 2.70
C LEU A 264 14.17 2.71 2.70
N ARG A 265 15.34 2.92 3.31
CA ARG A 265 16.37 1.88 3.49
C ARG A 265 15.84 0.68 4.26
N ASN A 266 15.21 0.94 5.40
CA ASN A 266 14.60 -0.10 6.22
C ASN A 266 13.45 -0.81 5.50
N SER A 267 12.66 -0.10 4.69
CA SER A 267 11.56 -0.71 3.91
C SER A 267 12.09 -1.66 2.84
N ILE A 268 13.12 -1.24 2.09
CA ILE A 268 13.77 -2.07 1.07
C ILE A 268 14.44 -3.29 1.72
N ARG A 269 15.14 -3.10 2.85
CA ARG A 269 15.75 -4.21 3.60
C ARG A 269 14.69 -5.19 4.12
N LEU A 270 13.65 -4.68 4.78
CA LEU A 270 12.54 -5.51 5.29
C LEU A 270 11.89 -6.29 4.16
N TYR A 271 11.67 -5.67 3.00
CA TYR A 271 11.14 -6.36 1.84
C TYR A 271 12.06 -7.51 1.40
N LYS A 272 13.38 -7.32 1.33
CA LYS A 272 14.33 -8.37 0.94
C LYS A 272 14.40 -9.52 1.95
N GLU A 273 14.41 -9.19 3.25
CA GLU A 273 14.58 -10.17 4.33
C GLU A 273 13.27 -10.90 4.67
N ASN A 274 12.15 -10.18 4.67
CA ASN A 274 10.83 -10.71 4.99
C ASN A 274 9.72 -9.99 4.20
N PRO A 275 9.52 -10.37 2.93
CA PRO A 275 8.54 -9.74 2.03
C PRO A 275 7.13 -9.67 2.61
N LYS A 276 6.71 -10.71 3.34
CA LYS A 276 5.35 -10.78 3.93
C LYS A 276 5.13 -9.69 4.97
N HIS A 277 6.13 -9.39 5.79
CA HIS A 277 6.04 -8.32 6.78
C HIS A 277 5.95 -6.95 6.10
N PHE A 278 6.76 -6.69 5.07
CA PHE A 278 6.67 -5.45 4.29
C PHE A 278 5.29 -5.29 3.63
N LEU A 279 4.81 -6.33 2.95
CA LEU A 279 3.50 -6.31 2.30
C LEU A 279 2.36 -6.08 3.30
N SER A 280 2.46 -6.65 4.52
CA SER A 280 1.50 -6.39 5.59
C SER A 280 1.52 -4.91 6.02
N ILE A 281 2.69 -4.34 6.36
CA ILE A 281 2.74 -2.91 6.74
C ILE A 281 2.24 -1.98 5.64
N TYR A 282 2.60 -2.27 4.38
CA TYR A 282 2.16 -1.46 3.24
C TYR A 282 0.65 -1.54 3.04
N ALA A 283 0.08 -2.75 3.05
CA ALA A 283 -1.35 -2.95 2.88
C ALA A 283 -2.17 -2.29 4.00
N GLN A 284 -1.75 -2.48 5.27
CA GLN A 284 -2.44 -1.86 6.41
C GLN A 284 -2.30 -0.34 6.40
N TRP A 285 -1.11 0.20 6.12
CA TRP A 285 -0.91 1.65 5.99
C TRP A 285 -1.78 2.25 4.87
N ARG A 286 -1.78 1.63 3.68
CA ARG A 286 -2.57 2.10 2.54
C ARG A 286 -4.07 2.09 2.85
N ARG A 287 -4.57 1.05 3.54
CA ARG A 287 -5.97 0.99 4.00
C ARG A 287 -6.30 2.17 4.93
N VAL A 288 -5.47 2.43 5.93
CA VAL A 288 -5.66 3.56 6.86
C VAL A 288 -5.63 4.89 6.10
N TRP A 289 -4.66 5.08 5.21
CA TRP A 289 -4.52 6.28 4.39
C TRP A 289 -5.80 6.58 3.59
N ILE A 290 -6.32 5.58 2.87
CA ILE A 290 -7.54 5.71 2.05
C ILE A 290 -8.75 6.02 2.95
N SER A 291 -8.86 5.34 4.09
CA SER A 291 -9.99 5.52 5.01
C SER A 291 -10.01 6.90 5.68
N PHE A 292 -8.86 7.57 5.83
CA PHE A 292 -8.71 8.83 6.56
C PHE A 292 -9.51 10.02 5.99
N LYS A 293 -10.10 9.85 4.81
CA LYS A 293 -11.00 10.82 4.17
C LYS A 293 -12.47 10.40 4.16
N SER A 294 -12.78 9.26 4.78
CA SER A 294 -14.14 8.75 4.96
C SER A 294 -14.75 9.29 6.26
N GLU A 295 -15.95 8.85 6.60
CA GLU A 295 -16.54 9.16 7.90
C GLU A 295 -15.69 8.62 9.06
N GLN A 296 -15.80 9.26 10.24
CA GLN A 296 -14.97 8.94 11.39
C GLN A 296 -15.11 7.47 11.81
N ASP A 297 -16.33 6.92 11.80
CA ASP A 297 -16.57 5.51 12.14
C ASP A 297 -15.85 4.54 11.18
N ILE A 298 -15.83 4.86 9.88
CA ILE A 298 -15.09 4.10 8.86
C ILE A 298 -13.57 4.19 9.11
N THR A 299 -13.09 5.39 9.43
CA THR A 299 -11.67 5.64 9.73
C THR A 299 -11.23 4.90 11.00
N ASN A 300 -12.04 4.95 12.06
CA ASN A 300 -11.80 4.25 13.32
C ASN A 300 -11.78 2.73 13.11
N LEU A 301 -12.72 2.20 12.32
CA LEU A 301 -12.76 0.77 12.00
C LEU A 301 -11.53 0.35 11.18
N ALA A 302 -11.15 1.12 10.17
CA ALA A 302 -9.96 0.85 9.36
C ALA A 302 -8.67 0.89 10.19
N LEU A 303 -8.52 1.86 11.10
CA LEU A 303 -7.36 1.98 11.98
C LEU A 303 -7.27 0.83 12.99
N THR A 304 -8.37 0.52 13.69
CA THR A 304 -8.39 -0.55 14.70
C THR A 304 -8.16 -1.93 14.10
N THR A 305 -8.74 -2.20 12.92
CA THR A 305 -8.50 -3.44 12.17
C THR A 305 -7.11 -3.51 11.56
N ALA A 306 -6.53 -2.38 11.12
CA ALA A 306 -5.15 -2.32 10.64
C ALA A 306 -4.14 -2.66 11.74
N ILE A 307 -4.35 -2.13 12.95
CA ILE A 307 -3.55 -2.49 14.14
C ILE A 307 -3.65 -4.00 14.40
N GLU A 308 -4.86 -4.56 14.39
CA GLU A 308 -5.07 -5.99 14.59
C GLU A 308 -4.42 -6.84 13.47
N GLY A 309 -4.45 -6.37 12.22
CA GLY A 309 -3.75 -6.97 11.10
C GLY A 309 -2.24 -7.05 11.33
N LEU A 310 -1.60 -5.94 11.71
CA LEU A 310 -0.16 -5.93 12.01
C LEU A 310 0.19 -6.87 13.17
N LEU A 311 -0.63 -6.89 14.23
CA LEU A 311 -0.42 -7.79 15.35
C LEU A 311 -0.50 -9.26 14.91
N ASN A 312 -1.48 -9.62 14.10
CA ASN A 312 -1.69 -11.00 13.64
C ASN A 312 -0.62 -11.45 12.63
N ASP A 313 -0.21 -10.57 11.72
CA ASP A 313 0.71 -10.92 10.63
C ASP A 313 2.17 -10.94 11.09
N ILE A 314 2.53 -10.13 12.09
CA ILE A 314 3.94 -9.88 12.46
C ILE A 314 4.20 -10.24 13.92
N PHE A 315 3.57 -9.55 14.86
CA PHE A 315 3.97 -9.60 16.28
C PHE A 315 3.56 -10.90 16.98
N ILE A 316 2.33 -11.37 16.77
CA ILE A 316 1.84 -12.63 17.34
C ILE A 316 2.68 -13.82 16.85
N PRO A 317 2.99 -13.96 15.54
CA PRO A 317 3.92 -14.97 15.05
C PRO A 317 5.30 -14.91 15.72
N ILE A 318 5.89 -13.72 15.87
CA ILE A 318 7.18 -13.54 16.55
C ILE A 318 7.10 -14.05 18.00
N TYR A 319 6.10 -13.59 18.76
CA TYR A 319 5.94 -14.01 20.16
C TYR A 319 5.61 -15.50 20.32
N LYS A 320 4.87 -16.10 19.40
CA LYS A 320 4.60 -17.55 19.43
C LYS A 320 5.87 -18.38 19.23
N GLN A 321 6.85 -17.86 18.51
CA GLN A 321 8.13 -18.53 18.31
C GLN A 321 9.07 -18.32 19.50
N SER A 322 9.09 -17.12 20.08
CA SER A 322 10.00 -16.76 21.16
C SER A 322 9.50 -17.13 22.56
N ILE A 323 8.18 -17.24 22.77
CA ILE A 323 7.54 -17.62 24.03
C ILE A 323 7.00 -19.05 23.92
N LYS A 324 7.89 -20.02 23.71
CA LYS A 324 7.54 -21.42 23.94
C LYS A 324 7.57 -21.70 25.44
N ASP A 325 6.42 -21.61 26.08
CA ASP A 325 6.24 -22.02 27.47
C ASP A 325 6.05 -23.55 27.52
N GLU A 326 7.16 -24.28 27.59
CA GLU A 326 7.17 -25.75 27.61
C GLU A 326 6.39 -26.31 28.81
N VAL A 327 6.36 -25.58 29.93
CA VAL A 327 5.61 -25.94 31.13
C VAL A 327 4.12 -25.82 30.87
N LEU A 328 3.66 -24.67 30.33
CA LEU A 328 2.26 -24.49 29.95
C LEU A 328 1.82 -25.51 28.88
N GLU A 329 2.68 -25.83 27.91
CA GLU A 329 2.35 -26.87 26.92
C GLU A 329 2.21 -28.26 27.53
N HIS A 330 3.06 -28.59 28.50
CA HIS A 330 2.96 -29.83 29.28
C HIS A 330 1.66 -29.86 30.09
N ASP A 331 1.35 -28.79 30.83
CA ASP A 331 0.16 -28.69 31.67
C ASP A 331 -1.13 -28.73 30.85
N ILE A 332 -1.17 -28.08 29.69
CA ILE A 332 -2.28 -28.19 28.74
C ILE A 332 -2.51 -29.65 28.32
N LYS A 333 -1.44 -30.42 28.07
CA LYS A 333 -1.55 -31.84 27.71
C LYS A 333 -2.12 -32.66 28.86
N GLU A 334 -1.63 -32.45 30.08
CA GLU A 334 -2.11 -33.17 31.27
C GLU A 334 -3.57 -32.82 31.59
N ILE A 335 -3.94 -31.54 31.59
CA ILE A 335 -5.32 -31.10 31.82
C ILE A 335 -6.27 -31.70 30.77
N LYS A 336 -5.86 -31.76 29.49
CA LYS A 336 -6.66 -32.40 28.44
C LYS A 336 -6.86 -33.89 28.66
N LYS A 337 -5.86 -34.61 29.19
CA LYS A 337 -6.00 -36.03 29.57
C LYS A 337 -7.03 -36.18 30.69
N ILE A 338 -6.98 -35.33 31.70
CA ILE A 338 -7.96 -35.33 32.80
C ILE A 338 -9.38 -35.09 32.25
N ILE A 339 -9.57 -34.06 31.42
CA ILE A 339 -10.88 -33.74 30.82
C ILE A 339 -11.43 -34.90 29.99
N LYS A 340 -10.56 -35.60 29.24
CA LYS A 340 -10.96 -36.76 28.44
C LYS A 340 -11.57 -37.87 29.30
N ASN A 341 -11.06 -38.05 30.52
CA ASN A 341 -11.46 -39.10 31.46
C ASN A 341 -12.67 -38.72 32.32
N LEU A 342 -13.15 -37.47 32.30
CA LEU A 342 -14.34 -37.06 33.05
C LEU A 342 -15.59 -37.81 32.57
N GLU A 343 -16.51 -38.17 33.46
CA GLU A 343 -17.81 -38.76 33.08
C GLU A 343 -18.86 -37.69 32.83
N ILE A 344 -18.66 -36.91 31.76
CA ILE A 344 -19.59 -35.85 31.32
C ILE A 344 -19.89 -35.98 29.82
N ASP A 345 -20.93 -35.29 29.36
CA ASP A 345 -21.34 -35.27 27.95
C ASP A 345 -20.20 -34.83 27.01
N GLY A 346 -20.16 -35.45 25.83
CA GLY A 346 -19.10 -35.26 24.85
C GLY A 346 -18.97 -33.83 24.34
N VAL A 347 -20.09 -33.10 24.19
CA VAL A 347 -20.10 -31.69 23.77
C VAL A 347 -19.43 -30.80 24.82
N TYR A 348 -19.64 -31.08 26.10
CA TYR A 348 -18.98 -30.34 27.17
C TYR A 348 -17.49 -30.70 27.28
N LYS A 349 -17.11 -31.96 27.06
CA LYS A 349 -15.68 -32.33 26.96
C LYS A 349 -14.98 -31.57 25.85
N GLU A 350 -15.58 -31.53 24.67
CA GLU A 350 -15.02 -30.85 23.50
C GLU A 350 -14.87 -29.34 23.78
N ARG A 351 -15.90 -28.70 24.33
CA ARG A 351 -15.82 -27.29 24.75
C ARG A 351 -14.68 -27.05 25.74
N LEU A 352 -14.56 -27.87 26.79
CA LEU A 352 -13.49 -27.73 27.79
C LEU A 352 -12.10 -27.92 27.17
N GLN A 353 -11.92 -28.93 26.33
CA GLN A 353 -10.65 -29.16 25.63
C GLN A 353 -10.28 -27.99 24.71
N ASN A 354 -11.26 -27.41 24.02
CA ASN A 354 -11.07 -26.23 23.19
C ASN A 354 -10.68 -25.02 24.06
N SER A 355 -11.37 -24.76 25.17
CA SER A 355 -11.05 -23.69 26.12
C SER A 355 -9.63 -23.81 26.70
N ILE A 356 -9.17 -25.01 27.06
CA ILE A 356 -7.79 -25.21 27.55
C ILE A 356 -6.77 -24.98 26.43
N SER A 357 -7.10 -25.34 25.18
CA SER A 357 -6.24 -25.05 24.03
C SER A 357 -6.04 -23.55 23.79
N TYR A 358 -6.98 -22.71 24.22
CA TYR A 358 -6.85 -21.26 24.08
C TYR A 358 -5.77 -20.66 24.98
N LEU A 359 -5.33 -21.34 26.05
CA LEU A 359 -4.32 -20.80 26.98
C LEU A 359 -2.97 -20.50 26.31
N LYS A 360 -2.58 -21.30 25.30
CA LYS A 360 -1.38 -21.04 24.47
C LYS A 360 -1.58 -19.97 23.40
N THR A 361 -2.80 -19.46 23.21
CA THR A 361 -3.10 -18.50 22.14
C THR A 361 -2.71 -17.09 22.58
N ILE A 362 -1.76 -16.50 21.87
CA ILE A 362 -1.45 -15.08 22.01
C ILE A 362 -2.53 -14.29 21.25
N THR A 363 -3.41 -13.63 21.99
CA THR A 363 -4.43 -12.72 21.45
C THR A 363 -3.82 -11.35 21.16
N ALA A 364 -4.51 -10.52 20.36
CA ALA A 364 -4.09 -9.13 20.12
C ALA A 364 -3.86 -8.34 21.42
N ASN A 365 -4.75 -8.50 22.41
CA ASN A 365 -4.60 -7.89 23.73
C ASN A 365 -3.32 -8.34 24.46
N LYS A 366 -2.98 -9.64 24.40
CA LYS A 366 -1.77 -10.17 25.01
C LYS A 366 -0.52 -9.67 24.28
N ALA A 367 -0.55 -9.61 22.94
CA ALA A 367 0.55 -9.06 22.15
C ALA A 367 0.81 -7.58 22.45
N LEU A 368 -0.25 -6.77 22.61
CA LEU A 368 -0.11 -5.37 23.02
C LEU A 368 0.47 -5.23 24.43
N ALA A 369 0.05 -6.06 25.38
CA ALA A 369 0.62 -6.06 26.73
C ALA A 369 2.13 -6.37 26.69
N LEU A 370 2.55 -7.38 25.92
CA LEU A 370 3.98 -7.69 25.74
C LEU A 370 4.76 -6.52 25.13
N LEU A 371 4.17 -5.79 24.17
CA LEU A 371 4.79 -4.59 23.59
C LEU A 371 4.90 -3.43 24.59
N VAL A 372 3.97 -3.32 25.54
CA VAL A 372 4.06 -2.38 26.66
C VAL A 372 5.18 -2.79 27.61
N ASP A 373 5.29 -4.07 27.96
CA ASP A 373 6.35 -4.59 28.84
C ASP A 373 7.74 -4.39 28.22
N SER A 374 7.85 -4.50 26.89
CA SER A 374 9.05 -4.15 26.11
C SER A 374 9.35 -2.65 26.01
N GLY A 375 8.45 -1.79 26.49
CA GLY A 375 8.59 -0.33 26.43
C GLY A 375 8.44 0.26 25.02
N ILE A 376 7.86 -0.49 24.07
CA ILE A 376 7.57 0.00 22.71
C ILE A 376 6.28 0.82 22.70
N LEU A 377 5.30 0.43 23.51
CA LEU A 377 4.00 1.07 23.66
C LEU A 377 3.76 1.53 25.10
N SER A 378 2.85 2.48 25.25
CA SER A 378 2.28 2.88 26.53
C SER A 378 1.00 2.10 26.85
N ARG A 379 0.66 2.00 28.13
CA ARG A 379 -0.63 1.44 28.57
C ARG A 379 -1.81 2.25 28.01
N LYS A 380 -1.69 3.57 27.97
CA LYS A 380 -2.70 4.49 27.45
C LYS A 380 -3.06 4.17 26.00
N GLU A 381 -2.07 3.94 25.14
CA GLU A 381 -2.30 3.58 23.74
C GLU A 381 -3.06 2.25 23.60
N THR A 382 -2.74 1.26 24.44
CA THR A 382 -3.42 -0.04 24.44
C THR A 382 -4.87 0.05 24.93
N GLU A 383 -5.13 0.85 25.96
CA GLU A 383 -6.48 1.12 26.47
C GLU A 383 -7.34 1.86 25.44
N ALA A 384 -6.77 2.89 24.80
CA ALA A 384 -7.43 3.63 23.74
C ALA A 384 -7.86 2.72 22.57
N TRP A 385 -6.99 1.81 22.14
CA TRP A 385 -7.33 0.84 21.10
C TRP A 385 -8.45 -0.11 21.51
N LYS A 386 -8.45 -0.61 22.75
CA LYS A 386 -9.53 -1.46 23.26
C LYS A 386 -10.87 -0.72 23.24
N ASN A 387 -10.88 0.52 23.72
CA ASN A 387 -12.09 1.35 23.76
C ASN A 387 -12.61 1.59 22.34
N LEU A 388 -11.75 2.09 21.45
CA LEU A 388 -12.14 2.41 20.08
C LEU A 388 -12.60 1.17 19.29
N ARG A 389 -11.90 0.03 19.45
CA ARG A 389 -12.27 -1.25 18.82
C ARG A 389 -13.64 -1.73 19.28
N ASN A 390 -13.91 -1.65 20.58
CA ASN A 390 -15.19 -2.07 21.13
C ASN A 390 -16.34 -1.17 20.64
N GLU A 391 -16.11 0.14 20.54
CA GLU A 391 -17.10 1.10 20.04
C GLU A 391 -17.48 0.84 18.58
N VAL A 392 -16.49 0.63 17.71
CA VAL A 392 -16.75 0.37 16.28
C VAL A 392 -17.31 -1.04 16.01
N ALA A 393 -16.95 -2.03 16.83
CA ALA A 393 -17.45 -3.40 16.67
C ALA A 393 -18.88 -3.57 17.22
N HIS A 394 -19.26 -2.77 18.23
CA HIS A 394 -20.56 -2.84 18.89
C HIS A 394 -21.18 -1.44 19.00
N PRO A 395 -21.61 -0.85 17.87
CA PRO A 395 -22.14 0.51 17.85
C PRO A 395 -23.40 0.62 18.71
N LYS A 396 -23.34 1.46 19.73
CA LYS A 396 -24.47 1.80 20.61
C LYS A 396 -25.05 3.16 20.21
N ALA A 397 -26.30 3.42 20.61
CA ALA A 397 -26.90 4.75 20.46
C ALA A 397 -26.01 5.80 21.16
N LYS A 398 -25.32 6.64 20.37
CA LYS A 398 -24.41 7.67 20.88
C LYS A 398 -25.22 8.83 21.48
N SER A 399 -25.03 9.13 22.76
CA SER A 399 -25.47 10.41 23.33
C SER A 399 -24.60 11.52 22.74
N ASN A 400 -25.16 12.47 22.02
CA ASN A 400 -24.43 13.50 21.28
C ASN A 400 -23.88 14.62 22.20
N ASN A 401 -23.13 14.26 23.24
CA ASN A 401 -22.47 15.21 24.14
C ASN A 401 -21.03 15.49 23.68
N LEU A 402 -20.51 16.69 23.97
CA LEU A 402 -19.16 17.10 23.56
C LEU A 402 -18.07 16.21 24.17
N SER A 403 -18.25 15.78 25.42
CA SER A 403 -17.26 14.96 26.14
C SER A 403 -16.95 13.65 25.42
N SER A 404 -17.98 12.93 24.95
CA SER A 404 -17.79 11.67 24.22
C SER A 404 -17.04 11.87 22.89
N LYS A 405 -17.29 12.98 22.19
CA LYS A 405 -16.57 13.33 20.96
C LYS A 405 -15.09 13.64 21.21
N TYR A 406 -14.77 14.29 22.34
CA TYR A 406 -13.39 14.52 22.73
C TYR A 406 -12.69 13.20 23.05
N GLU A 407 -13.32 12.33 23.85
CA GLU A 407 -12.77 11.02 24.20
C GLU A 407 -12.53 10.14 22.96
N GLU A 408 -13.48 10.09 22.03
CA GLU A 408 -13.34 9.37 20.76
C GLU A 408 -12.13 9.90 19.96
N LYS A 409 -11.95 11.23 19.91
CA LYS A 409 -10.79 11.86 19.26
C LYS A 409 -9.47 11.51 19.97
N GLU A 410 -9.44 11.50 21.30
CA GLU A 410 -8.24 11.11 22.05
C GLU A 410 -7.87 9.65 21.82
N ASN A 411 -8.87 8.77 21.81
CA ASN A 411 -8.70 7.36 21.53
C ASN A 411 -8.17 7.14 20.11
N PHE A 412 -8.73 7.85 19.12
CA PHE A 412 -8.26 7.83 17.74
C PHE A 412 -6.79 8.25 17.61
N ILE A 413 -6.42 9.39 18.19
CA ILE A 413 -5.04 9.90 18.14
C ILE A 413 -4.07 8.92 18.81
N SER A 414 -4.45 8.34 19.94
CA SER A 414 -3.64 7.34 20.64
C SER A 414 -3.49 6.05 19.81
N CYS A 415 -4.55 5.61 19.14
CA CYS A 415 -4.48 4.47 18.20
C CYS A 415 -3.57 4.77 17.01
N LEU A 416 -3.57 5.99 16.50
CA LEU A 416 -2.69 6.40 15.41
C LEU A 416 -1.22 6.35 15.83
N ASN A 417 -0.89 6.83 17.03
CA ASN A 417 0.46 6.70 17.59
C ASN A 417 0.86 5.23 17.76
N LEU A 418 -0.05 4.39 18.27
CA LEU A 418 0.15 2.94 18.39
C LEU A 418 0.46 2.33 17.01
N PHE A 419 -0.37 2.61 16.01
CA PHE A 419 -0.21 2.10 14.65
C PHE A 419 1.16 2.49 14.07
N ASN A 420 1.56 3.76 14.22
CA ASN A 420 2.87 4.23 13.79
C ASN A 420 4.01 3.54 14.55
N SER A 421 3.88 3.32 15.87
CA SER A 421 4.86 2.59 16.69
C SER A 421 5.07 1.16 16.18
N LEU A 422 4.00 0.45 15.80
CA LEU A 422 4.10 -0.90 15.23
C LEU A 422 4.86 -0.89 13.89
N ILE A 423 4.58 0.08 13.02
CA ILE A 423 5.30 0.23 11.75
C ILE A 423 6.78 0.53 12.01
N PHE A 424 7.10 1.51 12.86
CA PHE A 424 8.49 1.83 13.20
C PHE A 424 9.24 0.64 13.79
N GLN A 425 8.60 -0.11 14.67
CA GLN A 425 9.16 -1.32 15.27
C GLN A 425 9.43 -2.39 14.21
N THR A 426 8.50 -2.60 13.26
CA THR A 426 8.66 -3.57 12.17
C THR A 426 9.82 -3.18 11.24
N LEU A 427 9.97 -1.89 10.96
CA LEU A 427 11.08 -1.35 10.16
C LEU A 427 12.42 -1.34 10.90
N ASN A 428 12.46 -1.71 12.19
CA ASN A 428 13.63 -1.57 13.04
C ASN A 428 14.17 -0.12 13.03
N TYR A 429 13.26 0.86 13.04
CA TYR A 429 13.60 2.28 12.95
C TYR A 429 14.16 2.82 14.26
N LYS A 430 15.14 3.72 14.14
CA LYS A 430 15.70 4.50 15.25
C LYS A 430 15.85 5.94 14.80
N GLY A 431 15.27 6.87 15.54
CA GLY A 431 15.32 8.29 15.18
C GLY A 431 14.07 9.06 15.59
N PRO A 432 13.98 10.34 15.22
CA PRO A 432 12.84 11.19 15.53
C PRO A 432 11.58 10.71 14.82
N ARG A 433 10.44 10.90 15.47
CA ARG A 433 9.09 10.67 14.96
C ARG A 433 8.14 11.77 15.43
N ASN A 434 7.07 11.95 14.69
CA ASN A 434 5.91 12.71 15.13
C ASN A 434 5.11 11.88 16.13
N TYR A 435 4.81 12.47 17.29
CA TYR A 435 3.93 11.92 18.31
C TYR A 435 2.74 12.86 18.49
N PHE A 436 1.55 12.36 18.17
CA PHE A 436 0.35 13.18 18.11
C PHE A 436 -0.32 13.31 19.47
N SER A 437 -0.82 14.50 19.78
CA SER A 437 -1.56 14.80 21.00
C SER A 437 -2.89 15.47 20.66
N PRO A 438 -3.97 15.23 21.43
CA PRO A 438 -5.25 15.90 21.20
C PRO A 438 -5.21 17.42 21.43
N ILE A 439 -4.25 17.90 22.24
CA ILE A 439 -4.19 19.27 22.77
C ILE A 439 -3.09 20.11 22.09
N LYS A 440 -2.02 19.49 21.56
CA LYS A 440 -0.88 20.18 20.89
C LYS A 440 -0.68 19.67 19.46
N GLU A 441 -0.21 20.55 18.58
CA GLU A 441 -0.07 20.35 17.12
C GLU A 441 1.02 19.34 16.66
N THR A 442 1.39 18.34 17.48
CA THR A 442 2.44 17.30 17.28
C THR A 442 3.72 17.59 18.07
N GLU A 443 4.21 16.59 18.79
CA GLU A 443 5.50 16.61 19.50
C GLU A 443 6.51 15.72 18.78
N ILE A 444 7.82 16.03 18.87
CA ILE A 444 8.88 15.19 18.27
C ILE A 444 9.49 14.31 19.36
N TYR A 445 9.32 12.99 19.25
CA TYR A 445 9.91 12.01 20.17
C TYR A 445 10.96 11.18 19.45
N LEU A 446 11.95 10.67 20.19
CA LEU A 446 12.88 9.66 19.67
C LEU A 446 12.26 8.27 19.81
N PHE A 447 12.13 7.57 18.70
CA PHE A 447 11.75 6.17 18.67
C PHE A 447 13.02 5.31 18.63
N ASN A 448 13.03 4.23 19.41
CA ASN A 448 14.13 3.28 19.43
C ASN A 448 13.57 1.86 19.40
N SER A 449 13.67 1.21 18.23
CA SER A 449 13.23 -0.17 18.07
C SER A 449 13.92 -1.11 19.05
N LYS A 450 13.18 -2.13 19.52
CA LYS A 450 13.67 -3.16 20.43
C LYS A 450 13.84 -4.49 19.72
N ASN A 451 14.77 -5.32 20.16
CA ASN A 451 14.84 -6.70 19.70
C ASN A 451 13.79 -7.53 20.45
N LEU A 452 12.73 -7.95 19.76
CA LEU A 452 11.63 -8.73 20.34
C LEU A 452 12.02 -10.17 20.70
N ASN A 453 13.19 -10.65 20.22
CA ASN A 453 13.68 -12.00 20.51
C ASN A 453 14.54 -12.08 21.79
N GLU A 454 15.17 -10.98 22.22
CA GLU A 454 16.15 -10.98 23.32
C GLU A 454 15.54 -10.65 24.69
N GLN A 455 14.38 -9.98 24.73
CA GLN A 455 13.81 -9.43 25.97
C GLN A 455 13.05 -10.44 26.85
N ILE A 456 13.03 -11.72 26.48
CA ILE A 456 12.17 -12.74 27.12
C ILE A 456 12.92 -13.53 28.22
N HIS A 457 14.23 -13.35 28.38
CA HIS A 457 15.02 -14.02 29.41
C HIS A 457 14.98 -13.38 30.81
N ASN A 458 14.18 -12.32 31.01
CA ASN A 458 14.08 -11.60 32.29
C ASN A 458 12.66 -11.57 32.88
N ILE A 459 11.77 -12.47 32.48
CA ILE A 459 10.45 -12.66 33.11
C ILE A 459 10.38 -14.04 33.78
#